data_AF-A0A5D2W5Q6-F1
#
_entry.id   AF-A0A5D2W5Q6-F1
#
_cell.length_a   1.000
_cell.length_b   1.000
_cell.length_c   1.000
_cell.angle_alpha   90.00
_cell.angle_beta   90.00
_cell.angle_gamma   90.00
#
_symmetry.space_group_name_H-M   'P 1'
#
loop_
_entity.id
_entity.type
_entity.pdbx_description
1 polymer ?
#
loop_
_entity_poly.entity_id
_entity_poly.type
_entity_poly.pdbx_seq_one_letter_code
_entity_poly.pdbx_strand_id
1 'polypeptide(L)'
;MRAFDELKRLELFFKDDSKHGVSVVDLYELVQHAGNILPRLYLLCTVGSIYIKSKEAPAKEVLKDLVEMCRGVQHPIRGLFLRSYLAQISRDKLPDIGSEYEGDADTVMDAVDFVLQNFTEMNKLWVRMQHQGPGGVREKREKERSELQDLVGKNLHVLSQIEGVDLEMYKETVLPRVLEQVVNCKDDLAQYYLMDCIIQVFPDEYHLQTLETLLGACPQLQPTVDVKTVLSRLMDRLSNYAASSADVLPEFLQVEAFSKLSNAIGKVIEAQLDMPAVGAITLYVSLLTFTLRVHPDRLDHVDQVLGACVKKLSNIPKLEDSRAMKQVVALLSAPLEKYNDILTALTLSNYPRVMDHLDIGTNKLMAMVIIQSIMKNNSCISTADKVEVLFELIKGLIKDIDGADVDELDEEDFKEEQNSVARLIHMLYNDEPEEMLKIICIVRKHTMVGGPKRLPFTVSSLVFSALRLLRQLQGQEGDIVGEEASMTPNKIFQLLTQIIESLSAVPSPELALRLYLQCAELGKGILR
;
A
#
# COMPACT_ATOMS: atom_id res chain seq x y z
N MET A 1 -4.22 -24.47 -29.20
CA MET A 1 -3.80 -25.58 -28.30
C MET A 1 -3.74 -26.91 -29.04
N ARG A 2 -4.85 -27.57 -29.43
CA ARG A 2 -4.78 -28.87 -30.15
C ARG A 2 -3.83 -28.89 -31.35
N ALA A 3 -3.90 -27.88 -32.22
CA ALA A 3 -2.99 -27.76 -33.36
C ALA A 3 -1.51 -27.55 -32.94
N PHE A 4 -1.26 -26.90 -31.79
CA PHE A 4 0.12 -26.72 -31.29
C PHE A 4 0.70 -28.04 -30.82
N ASP A 5 -0.12 -28.92 -30.23
CA ASP A 5 0.32 -30.25 -29.79
C ASP A 5 0.66 -31.15 -30.99
N GLU A 6 -0.15 -31.10 -32.04
CA GLU A 6 0.17 -31.82 -33.29
C GLU A 6 1.42 -31.24 -33.98
N LEU A 7 1.60 -29.92 -33.98
CA LEU A 7 2.83 -29.29 -34.50
C LEU A 7 4.07 -29.66 -33.67
N LYS A 8 3.94 -29.85 -32.36
CA LYS A 8 5.04 -30.38 -31.52
C LYS A 8 5.39 -31.82 -31.87
N ARG A 9 4.39 -32.67 -32.17
CA ARG A 9 4.65 -34.02 -32.67
C ARG A 9 5.35 -33.98 -34.04
N LEU A 10 4.96 -33.04 -34.89
CA LEU A 10 5.63 -32.80 -36.17
C LEU A 10 7.07 -32.32 -35.98
N GLU A 11 7.34 -31.45 -35.00
CA GLU A 11 8.70 -31.02 -34.65
C GLU A 11 9.57 -32.24 -34.27
N LEU A 12 9.04 -33.14 -33.43
CA LEU A 12 9.74 -34.36 -33.04
C LEU A 12 9.99 -35.29 -34.23
N PHE A 13 9.06 -35.36 -35.18
CA PHE A 13 9.23 -36.16 -36.38
C PHE A 13 10.33 -35.62 -37.28
N PHE A 14 10.37 -34.31 -37.51
CA PHE A 14 11.39 -33.65 -38.31
C PHE A 14 12.76 -33.61 -37.62
N LYS A 15 12.84 -33.82 -36.30
CA LYS A 15 14.13 -33.98 -35.60
C LYS A 15 14.80 -35.32 -35.92
N ASP A 16 14.05 -36.34 -36.30
CA ASP A 16 14.60 -37.67 -36.61
C ASP A 16 15.05 -37.74 -38.07
N ASP A 17 16.29 -37.33 -38.35
CA ASP A 17 16.87 -37.30 -39.71
C ASP A 17 16.71 -38.62 -40.49
N SER A 18 16.83 -39.73 -39.75
CA SER A 18 16.67 -41.10 -40.24
C SER A 18 15.30 -41.41 -40.87
N LYS A 19 14.27 -40.61 -40.61
CA LYS A 19 12.88 -40.88 -41.05
C LYS A 19 12.48 -40.19 -42.35
N HIS A 20 13.16 -39.12 -42.74
CA HIS A 20 12.72 -38.29 -43.87
C HIS A 20 13.75 -38.04 -44.98
N GLY A 21 15.06 -38.20 -44.72
CA GLY A 21 16.10 -38.16 -45.76
C GLY A 21 16.28 -36.82 -46.50
N VAL A 22 15.77 -35.70 -45.98
CA VAL A 22 15.91 -34.33 -46.54
C VAL A 22 16.74 -33.48 -45.56
N SER A 23 17.59 -32.59 -46.07
CA SER A 23 18.37 -31.67 -45.22
C SER A 23 17.47 -30.64 -44.54
N VAL A 24 17.89 -30.09 -43.40
CA VAL A 24 17.08 -29.13 -42.64
C VAL A 24 16.96 -27.79 -43.39
N VAL A 25 18.01 -27.39 -44.14
CA VAL A 25 17.99 -26.25 -45.06
C VAL A 25 16.90 -26.41 -46.13
N ASP A 26 16.88 -27.56 -46.83
CA ASP A 26 15.90 -27.81 -47.89
C ASP A 26 14.47 -27.86 -47.32
N LEU A 27 14.29 -28.36 -46.10
CA LEU A 27 13.00 -28.33 -45.41
C LEU A 27 12.57 -26.89 -45.08
N TYR A 28 13.51 -26.04 -44.66
CA TYR A 28 13.23 -24.63 -44.35
C TYR A 28 12.80 -23.85 -45.60
N GLU A 29 13.34 -24.18 -46.77
CA GLU A 29 12.87 -23.64 -48.05
C GLU A 29 11.54 -24.27 -48.50
N LEU A 30 11.40 -25.59 -48.38
CA LEU A 30 10.23 -26.34 -48.84
C LEU A 30 8.93 -25.83 -48.19
N VAL A 31 8.94 -25.59 -46.87
CA VAL A 31 7.76 -25.11 -46.15
C VAL A 31 7.32 -23.72 -46.61
N GLN A 32 8.21 -22.91 -47.20
CA GLN A 32 7.87 -21.59 -47.71
C GLN A 32 7.01 -21.62 -48.97
N HIS A 33 6.99 -22.75 -49.70
CA HIS A 33 6.12 -22.95 -50.86
C HIS A 33 4.65 -23.18 -50.50
N ALA A 34 4.30 -23.32 -49.22
CA ALA A 34 2.91 -23.40 -48.80
C ALA A 34 2.14 -22.11 -49.18
N GLY A 35 1.10 -22.25 -50.01
CA GLY A 35 0.39 -21.10 -50.60
C GLY A 35 -0.36 -20.22 -49.60
N ASN A 36 -0.84 -20.78 -48.49
CA ASN A 36 -1.51 -20.01 -47.43
C ASN A 36 -0.49 -19.53 -46.39
N ILE A 37 -0.48 -18.22 -46.13
CA ILE A 37 0.50 -17.58 -45.24
C ILE A 37 0.49 -18.13 -43.81
N LEU A 38 -0.68 -18.44 -43.26
CA LEU A 38 -0.78 -18.86 -41.85
C LEU A 38 -0.21 -20.28 -41.64
N PRO A 39 -0.65 -21.33 -42.36
CA PRO A 39 0.00 -22.64 -42.31
C PRO A 39 1.50 -22.57 -42.61
N ARG A 40 1.90 -21.77 -43.62
CA ARG A 40 3.30 -21.56 -43.98
C ARG A 40 4.13 -21.10 -42.78
N LEU A 41 3.68 -20.06 -42.07
CA LEU A 41 4.44 -19.51 -40.96
C LEU A 41 4.45 -20.43 -39.74
N TYR A 42 3.39 -21.20 -39.47
CA TYR A 42 3.43 -22.21 -38.42
C TYR A 42 4.47 -23.29 -38.74
N LEU A 43 4.49 -23.81 -39.97
CA LEU A 43 5.48 -24.78 -40.42
C LEU A 43 6.89 -24.20 -40.41
N LEU A 44 7.06 -22.95 -40.88
CA LEU A 44 8.34 -22.25 -40.89
C LEU A 44 8.89 -22.08 -39.47
N CYS A 45 8.05 -21.69 -38.52
CA CYS A 45 8.39 -21.65 -37.10
C CYS A 45 8.82 -23.04 -36.59
N THR A 46 8.05 -24.10 -36.89
CA THR A 46 8.38 -25.48 -36.48
C THR A 46 9.71 -25.96 -37.06
N VAL A 47 9.97 -25.73 -38.35
CA VAL A 47 11.23 -26.14 -39.00
C VAL A 47 12.39 -25.24 -38.54
N GLY A 48 12.18 -23.94 -38.37
CA GLY A 48 13.19 -23.02 -37.84
C GLY A 48 13.67 -23.40 -36.44
N SER A 49 12.77 -23.90 -35.58
CA SER A 49 13.12 -24.50 -34.28
C SER A 49 14.14 -25.65 -34.41
N ILE A 50 14.00 -26.48 -35.45
CA ILE A 50 14.88 -27.62 -35.72
C ILE A 50 16.16 -27.15 -36.39
N TYR A 51 16.06 -26.16 -37.27
CA TYR A 51 17.20 -25.58 -37.95
C TYR A 51 18.19 -24.99 -36.96
N ILE A 52 17.69 -24.28 -35.94
CA ILE A 52 18.51 -23.80 -34.82
C ILE A 52 19.13 -24.98 -34.05
N LYS A 53 18.35 -26.03 -33.73
CA LYS A 53 18.83 -27.23 -33.02
C LYS A 53 19.90 -28.01 -33.79
N SER A 54 19.83 -28.02 -35.12
CA SER A 54 20.79 -28.70 -35.99
C SER A 54 22.15 -28.02 -36.05
N LYS A 55 22.24 -26.76 -35.60
CA LYS A 55 23.44 -25.89 -35.66
C LYS A 55 23.97 -25.67 -37.09
N GLU A 56 23.15 -25.92 -38.11
CA GLU A 56 23.48 -25.63 -39.52
C GLU A 56 23.43 -24.13 -39.84
N ALA A 57 22.66 -23.35 -39.08
CA ALA A 57 22.62 -21.89 -39.14
C ALA A 57 22.69 -21.26 -37.73
N PRO A 58 23.23 -20.03 -37.60
CA PRO A 58 23.29 -19.36 -36.32
C PRO A 58 21.89 -18.98 -35.84
N ALA A 59 21.62 -19.20 -34.55
CA ALA A 59 20.31 -18.98 -33.95
C ALA A 59 19.79 -17.56 -34.18
N LYS A 60 20.67 -16.55 -34.10
CA LYS A 60 20.33 -15.14 -34.31
C LYS A 60 19.70 -14.86 -35.68
N GLU A 61 20.22 -15.46 -36.75
CA GLU A 61 19.75 -15.18 -38.11
C GLU A 61 18.38 -15.81 -38.34
N VAL A 62 18.20 -17.06 -37.90
CA VAL A 62 16.92 -17.77 -38.01
C VAL A 62 15.84 -17.08 -37.17
N LEU A 63 16.15 -16.71 -35.92
CA LEU A 63 15.21 -16.02 -35.03
C LEU A 63 14.80 -14.65 -35.59
N LYS A 64 15.74 -13.89 -36.15
CA LYS A 64 15.48 -12.61 -36.80
C LYS A 64 14.56 -12.77 -38.02
N ASP A 65 14.87 -13.72 -38.90
CA ASP A 65 14.04 -14.04 -40.07
C ASP A 65 12.61 -14.44 -39.66
N LEU A 66 12.46 -15.34 -38.68
CA LEU A 66 11.16 -15.80 -38.20
C LEU A 66 10.29 -14.65 -37.65
N VAL A 67 10.85 -13.73 -36.87
CA VAL A 67 10.10 -12.59 -36.32
C VAL A 67 9.69 -11.60 -37.41
N GLU A 68 10.56 -11.37 -38.39
CA GLU A 68 10.29 -10.52 -39.54
C GLU A 68 9.21 -11.14 -40.44
N MET A 69 9.31 -12.43 -40.77
CA MET A 69 8.31 -13.17 -41.55
C MET A 69 6.94 -13.20 -40.85
N CYS A 70 6.92 -13.30 -39.52
CA CYS A 70 5.69 -13.20 -38.72
C CYS A 70 4.98 -11.84 -38.82
N ARG A 71 5.65 -10.77 -39.32
CA ARG A 71 4.98 -9.49 -39.63
C ARG A 71 3.98 -9.63 -40.78
N GLY A 72 4.07 -10.67 -41.60
CA GLY A 72 3.11 -10.93 -42.68
C GLY A 72 1.67 -11.18 -42.20
N VAL A 73 1.46 -11.54 -40.93
CA VAL A 73 0.12 -11.78 -40.36
C VAL A 73 -0.31 -10.61 -39.48
N GLN A 74 -1.08 -9.69 -40.08
CA GLN A 74 -1.59 -8.48 -39.40
C GLN A 74 -2.97 -8.67 -38.77
N HIS A 75 -3.59 -9.85 -38.93
CA HIS A 75 -4.85 -10.16 -38.26
C HIS A 75 -4.59 -10.37 -36.75
N PRO A 76 -5.22 -9.60 -35.84
CA PRO A 76 -4.90 -9.60 -34.41
C PRO A 76 -4.87 -10.97 -33.74
N ILE A 77 -5.98 -11.71 -33.75
CA ILE A 77 -6.08 -13.01 -33.06
C ILE A 77 -5.10 -14.03 -33.67
N ARG A 78 -5.10 -14.17 -35.00
CA ARG A 78 -4.21 -15.11 -35.71
C ARG A 78 -2.73 -14.78 -35.49
N GLY A 79 -2.38 -13.50 -35.53
CA GLY A 79 -1.02 -13.01 -35.31
C GLY A 79 -0.57 -13.20 -33.86
N LEU A 80 -1.43 -12.92 -32.88
CA LEU A 80 -1.16 -13.16 -31.46
C LEU A 80 -0.86 -14.64 -31.18
N PHE A 81 -1.68 -15.55 -31.70
CA PHE A 81 -1.44 -16.99 -31.52
C PHE A 81 -0.19 -17.48 -32.25
N LEU A 82 0.07 -16.99 -33.47
CA LEU A 82 1.30 -17.34 -34.21
C LEU A 82 2.55 -16.87 -33.46
N ARG A 83 2.54 -15.63 -32.96
CA ARG A 83 3.66 -15.06 -32.21
C ARG A 83 3.82 -15.68 -30.82
N SER A 84 2.72 -16.05 -30.16
CA SER A 84 2.78 -16.84 -28.94
C SER A 84 3.35 -18.24 -29.18
N TYR A 85 3.06 -18.85 -30.34
CA TYR A 85 3.67 -20.11 -30.73
C TYR A 85 5.16 -19.94 -30.99
N LEU A 86 5.57 -18.89 -31.72
CA LEU A 86 6.98 -18.54 -31.94
C LEU A 86 7.73 -18.36 -30.62
N ALA A 87 7.18 -17.62 -29.66
CA ALA A 87 7.79 -17.46 -28.32
C ALA A 87 7.91 -18.81 -27.58
N GLN A 88 6.90 -19.69 -27.70
CA GLN A 88 6.92 -20.99 -27.05
C GLN A 88 8.01 -21.93 -27.60
N ILE A 89 8.19 -21.95 -28.92
CA ILE A 89 9.19 -22.83 -29.56
C ILE A 89 10.60 -22.26 -29.52
N SER A 90 10.78 -20.95 -29.35
CA SER A 90 12.11 -20.33 -29.31
C SER A 90 12.69 -20.27 -27.90
N ARG A 91 11.88 -20.45 -26.85
CA ARG A 91 12.29 -20.28 -25.44
C ARG A 91 13.54 -21.07 -25.05
N ASP A 92 13.64 -22.33 -25.44
CA ASP A 92 14.80 -23.22 -25.17
C ASP A 92 15.97 -23.02 -26.14
N LYS A 93 15.87 -22.04 -27.04
CA LYS A 93 16.77 -21.83 -28.19
C LYS A 93 17.26 -20.38 -28.29
N LEU A 94 17.01 -19.60 -27.24
CA LEU A 94 17.50 -18.25 -27.17
C LEU A 94 19.02 -18.26 -26.98
N PRO A 95 19.74 -17.40 -27.71
CA PRO A 95 21.17 -17.19 -27.50
C PRO A 95 21.35 -16.48 -26.14
N ASP A 96 21.79 -17.22 -25.11
CA ASP A 96 21.91 -16.75 -23.72
C ASP A 96 23.26 -17.21 -23.15
N ILE A 97 23.70 -16.61 -22.05
CA ILE A 97 24.97 -16.92 -21.39
C ILE A 97 24.96 -18.40 -20.96
N GLY A 98 25.97 -19.17 -21.38
CA GLY A 98 26.06 -20.60 -21.07
C GLY A 98 25.10 -21.49 -21.87
N SER A 99 24.36 -20.94 -22.85
CA SER A 99 23.48 -21.72 -23.72
C SER A 99 24.26 -22.39 -24.85
N GLU A 100 23.75 -23.51 -25.37
CA GLU A 100 24.37 -24.22 -26.52
C GLU A 100 24.39 -23.40 -27.83
N TYR A 101 23.69 -22.27 -27.81
CA TYR A 101 23.53 -21.32 -28.91
C TYR A 101 24.29 -20.02 -28.65
N GLU A 102 25.12 -19.97 -27.61
CA GLU A 102 26.03 -18.87 -27.33
C GLU A 102 26.99 -18.68 -28.52
N GLY A 103 26.95 -17.49 -29.11
CA GLY A 103 27.73 -17.10 -30.29
C GLY A 103 28.75 -16.01 -29.96
N ASP A 104 28.84 -14.97 -30.80
CA ASP A 104 29.75 -13.83 -30.61
C ASP A 104 29.34 -12.92 -29.43
N ALA A 105 30.13 -11.87 -29.15
CA ALA A 105 30.01 -10.99 -27.97
C ALA A 105 28.64 -10.31 -27.71
N ASP A 106 27.71 -10.26 -28.69
CA ASP A 106 26.38 -9.61 -28.58
C ASP A 106 25.19 -10.60 -28.54
N THR A 107 25.48 -11.88 -28.30
CA THR A 107 24.54 -13.00 -28.28
C THR A 107 23.28 -12.74 -27.43
N VAL A 108 23.43 -12.19 -26.23
CA VAL A 108 22.31 -11.89 -25.31
C VAL A 108 21.43 -10.76 -25.86
N MET A 109 22.05 -9.75 -26.49
CA MET A 109 21.32 -8.61 -27.06
C MET A 109 20.43 -9.05 -28.22
N ASP A 110 20.89 -9.98 -29.05
CA ASP A 110 20.08 -10.56 -30.12
C ASP A 110 18.83 -11.27 -29.56
N ALA A 111 18.95 -11.98 -28.43
CA ALA A 111 17.80 -12.61 -27.75
C ALA A 111 16.83 -11.56 -27.21
N VAL A 112 17.34 -10.53 -26.53
CA VAL A 112 16.54 -9.43 -25.99
C VAL A 112 15.80 -8.70 -27.12
N ASP A 113 16.48 -8.39 -28.22
CA ASP A 113 15.89 -7.73 -29.39
C ASP A 113 14.80 -8.57 -30.03
N PHE A 114 15.02 -9.88 -30.19
CA PHE A 114 14.02 -10.82 -30.69
C PHE A 114 12.75 -10.77 -29.83
N VAL A 115 12.89 -10.88 -28.50
CA VAL A 115 11.73 -10.90 -27.60
C VAL A 115 11.04 -9.53 -27.56
N LEU A 116 11.77 -8.42 -27.51
CA LEU A 116 11.22 -7.07 -27.52
C LEU A 116 10.50 -6.74 -28.83
N GLN A 117 11.03 -7.19 -29.98
CA GLN A 117 10.36 -7.04 -31.27
C GLN A 117 9.08 -7.85 -31.32
N ASN A 118 9.09 -9.08 -30.81
CA ASN A 118 7.89 -9.90 -30.73
C ASN A 118 6.84 -9.29 -29.79
N PHE A 119 7.25 -8.83 -28.61
CA PHE A 119 6.42 -8.12 -27.64
C PHE A 119 5.76 -6.89 -28.27
N THR A 120 6.54 -6.05 -28.95
CA THR A 120 6.07 -4.83 -29.62
C THR A 120 4.96 -5.13 -30.63
N GLU A 121 5.18 -6.12 -31.49
CA GLU A 121 4.18 -6.51 -32.49
C GLU A 121 2.94 -7.17 -31.86
N MET A 122 3.12 -7.97 -30.81
CA MET A 122 1.99 -8.54 -30.06
C MET A 122 1.16 -7.47 -29.36
N ASN A 123 1.79 -6.48 -28.72
CA ASN A 123 1.08 -5.34 -28.12
C ASN A 123 0.27 -4.56 -29.16
N LYS A 124 0.88 -4.24 -30.32
CA LYS A 124 0.17 -3.56 -31.42
C LYS A 124 -1.03 -4.36 -31.92
N LEU A 125 -0.89 -5.68 -32.10
CA LEU A 125 -2.00 -6.56 -32.52
C LEU A 125 -3.11 -6.59 -31.45
N TRP A 126 -2.74 -6.67 -30.19
CA TRP A 126 -3.67 -6.71 -29.07
C TRP A 126 -4.47 -5.40 -28.92
N VAL A 127 -3.83 -4.25 -29.05
CA VAL A 127 -4.50 -2.93 -29.08
C VAL A 127 -5.37 -2.79 -30.33
N ARG A 128 -4.94 -3.33 -31.47
CA ARG A 128 -5.73 -3.33 -32.70
C ARG A 128 -7.05 -4.10 -32.54
N MET A 129 -7.11 -5.13 -31.68
CA MET A 129 -8.36 -5.84 -31.39
C MET A 129 -9.48 -4.90 -30.93
N GLN A 130 -9.14 -3.83 -30.20
CA GLN A 130 -10.13 -2.87 -29.70
C GLN A 130 -10.96 -2.23 -30.83
N HIS A 131 -10.29 -1.99 -31.96
CA HIS A 131 -10.81 -1.23 -33.09
C HIS A 131 -11.40 -2.11 -34.20
N GLN A 132 -11.44 -3.44 -34.02
CA GLN A 132 -11.95 -4.35 -35.05
C GLN A 132 -13.47 -4.54 -34.96
N GLY A 133 -14.16 -4.26 -36.06
CA GLY A 133 -15.57 -4.59 -36.25
C GLY A 133 -16.56 -3.58 -35.64
N PRO A 134 -17.88 -3.86 -35.75
CA PRO A 134 -18.93 -2.92 -35.35
C PRO A 134 -18.93 -2.59 -33.85
N GLY A 135 -19.42 -1.40 -33.49
CA GLY A 135 -19.45 -0.91 -32.09
C GLY A 135 -20.24 -1.80 -31.13
N GLY A 136 -21.30 -2.46 -31.58
CA GLY A 136 -22.15 -3.33 -30.75
C GLY A 136 -21.46 -4.58 -30.19
N VAL A 137 -20.24 -4.90 -30.64
CA VAL A 137 -19.46 -6.07 -30.17
C VAL A 137 -18.30 -5.64 -29.26
N ARG A 138 -18.23 -4.37 -28.84
CA ARG A 138 -17.11 -3.82 -28.05
C ARG A 138 -16.90 -4.57 -26.73
N GLU A 139 -17.96 -4.80 -25.95
CA GLU A 139 -17.86 -5.47 -24.65
C GLU A 139 -17.34 -6.91 -24.78
N LYS A 140 -17.84 -7.65 -25.79
CA LYS A 140 -17.33 -8.99 -26.11
C LYS A 140 -15.84 -8.96 -26.48
N ARG A 141 -15.40 -7.95 -27.25
CA ARG A 141 -13.99 -7.78 -27.60
C ARG A 141 -13.13 -7.44 -26.40
N GLU A 142 -13.59 -6.58 -25.50
CA GLU A 142 -12.85 -6.26 -24.27
C GLU A 142 -12.67 -7.51 -23.41
N LYS A 143 -13.69 -8.38 -23.32
CA LYS A 143 -13.56 -9.69 -22.67
C LYS A 143 -12.55 -10.61 -23.36
N GLU A 144 -12.66 -10.77 -24.68
CA GLU A 144 -11.68 -11.58 -25.45
C GLU A 144 -10.25 -11.02 -25.34
N ARG A 145 -10.09 -9.69 -25.31
CA ARG A 145 -8.80 -9.03 -25.11
C ARG A 145 -8.23 -9.33 -23.73
N SER A 146 -9.07 -9.29 -22.69
CA SER A 146 -8.66 -9.63 -21.33
C SER A 146 -8.24 -11.10 -21.22
N GLU A 147 -8.92 -12.03 -21.90
CA GLU A 147 -8.54 -13.45 -21.93
C GLU A 147 -7.20 -13.70 -22.66
N LEU A 148 -6.81 -12.82 -23.58
CA LEU A 148 -5.59 -12.96 -24.40
C LEU A 148 -4.40 -12.14 -23.88
N GLN A 149 -4.57 -11.34 -22.83
CA GLN A 149 -3.52 -10.47 -22.27
C GLN A 149 -2.25 -11.26 -21.89
N ASP A 150 -2.43 -12.48 -21.36
CA ASP A 150 -1.35 -13.38 -20.97
C ASP A 150 -0.46 -13.82 -22.12
N LEU A 151 -0.96 -13.79 -23.36
CA LEU A 151 -0.12 -14.06 -24.53
C LEU A 151 0.94 -12.98 -24.71
N VAL A 152 0.60 -11.72 -24.43
CA VAL A 152 1.53 -10.59 -24.52
C VAL A 152 2.48 -10.60 -23.33
N GLY A 153 1.96 -10.76 -22.11
CA GLY A 153 2.73 -10.79 -20.86
C GLY A 153 3.79 -11.89 -20.79
N LYS A 154 3.56 -13.04 -21.45
CA LYS A 154 4.55 -14.12 -21.57
C LYS A 154 5.90 -13.66 -22.16
N ASN A 155 5.92 -12.66 -23.03
CA ASN A 155 7.20 -12.13 -23.55
C ASN A 155 8.02 -11.47 -22.43
N LEU A 156 7.38 -10.74 -21.51
CA LEU A 156 8.06 -10.15 -20.36
C LEU A 156 8.59 -11.24 -19.43
N HIS A 157 7.83 -12.32 -19.25
CA HIS A 157 8.29 -13.48 -18.48
C HIS A 157 9.48 -14.21 -19.11
N VAL A 158 9.55 -14.25 -20.45
CA VAL A 158 10.74 -14.77 -21.13
C VAL A 158 11.93 -13.85 -20.90
N LEU A 159 11.75 -12.52 -20.99
CA LEU A 159 12.83 -11.55 -20.72
C LEU A 159 13.41 -11.69 -19.31
N SER A 160 12.57 -11.93 -18.29
CA SER A 160 13.04 -12.13 -16.91
C SER A 160 13.73 -13.47 -16.66
N GLN A 161 13.69 -14.40 -17.63
CA GLN A 161 14.30 -15.73 -17.52
C GLN A 161 15.63 -15.84 -18.26
N ILE A 162 15.98 -14.84 -19.07
CA ILE A 162 17.27 -14.79 -19.76
C ILE A 162 18.33 -14.45 -18.70
N GLU A 163 19.31 -15.33 -18.49
CA GLU A 163 20.34 -15.17 -17.47
C GLU A 163 21.22 -13.95 -17.77
N GLY A 164 21.45 -13.64 -19.05
CA GLY A 164 22.18 -12.45 -19.48
C GLY A 164 21.46 -11.11 -19.28
N VAL A 165 20.21 -11.08 -18.83
CA VAL A 165 19.52 -9.83 -18.47
C VAL A 165 19.89 -9.44 -17.04
N ASP A 166 21.09 -8.88 -16.92
CA ASP A 166 21.55 -8.26 -15.68
C ASP A 166 20.87 -6.90 -15.41
N LEU A 167 21.20 -6.30 -14.27
CA LEU A 167 20.61 -5.04 -13.84
C LEU A 167 20.91 -3.90 -14.83
N GLU A 168 22.11 -3.84 -15.39
CA GLU A 168 22.51 -2.80 -16.34
C GLU A 168 21.72 -2.93 -17.65
N MET A 169 21.63 -4.14 -18.19
CA MET A 169 20.84 -4.45 -19.37
C MET A 169 19.37 -4.12 -19.17
N TYR A 170 18.82 -4.45 -18.01
CA TYR A 170 17.44 -4.14 -17.68
C TYR A 170 17.19 -2.64 -17.63
N LYS A 171 18.07 -1.89 -16.96
CA LYS A 171 17.96 -0.45 -16.73
C LYS A 171 18.10 0.36 -18.03
N GLU A 172 19.11 0.04 -18.85
CA GLU A 172 19.45 0.85 -20.02
C GLU A 172 18.65 0.44 -21.27
N THR A 173 18.28 -0.84 -21.40
CA THR A 173 17.68 -1.37 -22.64
C THR A 173 16.27 -1.90 -22.45
N VAL A 174 16.08 -2.88 -21.56
CA VAL A 174 14.81 -3.64 -21.50
C VAL A 174 13.66 -2.77 -21.00
N LEU A 175 13.82 -2.17 -19.81
CA LEU A 175 12.75 -1.39 -19.18
C LEU A 175 12.35 -0.16 -20.02
N PRO A 176 13.29 0.69 -20.52
CA PRO A 176 12.92 1.84 -21.34
C PRO A 176 12.12 1.45 -22.58
N ARG A 177 12.52 0.39 -23.30
CA ARG A 177 11.83 -0.06 -24.51
C ARG A 177 10.46 -0.67 -24.23
N VAL A 178 10.31 -1.40 -23.11
CA VAL A 178 9.00 -1.90 -22.69
C VAL A 178 8.09 -0.73 -22.31
N LEU A 179 8.56 0.21 -21.48
CA LEU A 179 7.78 1.38 -21.05
C LEU A 179 7.40 2.29 -22.23
N GLU A 180 8.27 2.45 -23.22
CA GLU A 180 7.95 3.15 -24.46
C GLU A 180 6.71 2.55 -25.13
N GLN A 181 6.62 1.22 -25.22
CA GLN A 181 5.45 0.56 -25.80
C GLN A 181 4.19 0.69 -24.92
N VAL A 182 4.35 0.71 -23.59
CA VAL A 182 3.24 0.91 -22.65
C VAL A 182 2.69 2.33 -22.76
N VAL A 183 3.54 3.35 -22.76
CA VAL A 183 3.09 4.75 -22.86
C VAL A 183 2.48 5.03 -24.23
N ASN A 184 3.12 4.57 -25.31
CA ASN A 184 2.69 4.87 -26.67
C ASN A 184 1.42 4.12 -27.12
N CYS A 185 1.04 3.02 -26.45
CA CYS A 185 -0.13 2.25 -26.88
C CYS A 185 -1.47 2.97 -26.62
N LYS A 186 -1.51 3.90 -25.65
CA LYS A 186 -2.69 4.73 -25.31
C LYS A 186 -3.99 3.92 -25.15
N ASP A 187 -3.88 2.72 -24.61
CA ASP A 187 -5.01 1.82 -24.37
C ASP A 187 -5.06 1.40 -22.90
N ASP A 188 -6.21 1.65 -22.26
CA ASP A 188 -6.36 1.54 -20.80
C ASP A 188 -6.09 0.12 -20.28
N LEU A 189 -6.64 -0.89 -20.96
CA LEU A 189 -6.47 -2.30 -20.60
C LEU A 189 -5.00 -2.72 -20.74
N ALA A 190 -4.37 -2.34 -21.86
CA ALA A 190 -2.99 -2.68 -22.11
C ALA A 190 -2.03 -1.99 -21.14
N GLN A 191 -2.24 -0.70 -20.88
CA GLN A 191 -1.41 0.06 -19.95
C GLN A 191 -1.49 -0.50 -18.53
N TYR A 192 -2.69 -0.74 -18.03
CA TYR A 192 -2.88 -1.33 -16.70
C TYR A 192 -2.20 -2.70 -16.59
N TYR A 193 -2.51 -3.61 -17.52
CA TYR A 193 -2.00 -4.98 -17.47
C TYR A 193 -0.48 -5.04 -17.62
N LEU A 194 0.10 -4.29 -18.57
CA LEU A 194 1.54 -4.35 -18.83
C LEU A 194 2.34 -3.74 -17.68
N MET A 195 1.87 -2.65 -17.07
CA MET A 195 2.51 -2.10 -15.87
C MET A 195 2.47 -3.09 -14.71
N ASP A 196 1.33 -3.72 -14.47
CA ASP A 196 1.18 -4.76 -13.44
C ASP A 196 2.07 -5.98 -13.73
N CYS A 197 2.17 -6.39 -15.00
CA CYS A 197 3.02 -7.49 -15.44
C CYS A 197 4.51 -7.18 -15.23
N ILE A 198 4.97 -5.96 -15.51
CA ILE A 198 6.35 -5.53 -15.21
C ILE A 198 6.62 -5.68 -13.71
N ILE A 199 5.71 -5.16 -12.87
CA ILE A 199 5.84 -5.24 -11.42
C ILE A 199 5.86 -6.67 -10.93
N GLN A 200 5.11 -7.60 -11.53
CA GLN A 200 5.03 -9.01 -11.11
C GLN A 200 6.20 -9.86 -11.58
N VAL A 201 6.68 -9.62 -12.81
CA VAL A 201 7.60 -10.53 -13.48
C VAL A 201 9.07 -10.28 -13.12
N PHE A 202 9.48 -9.02 -12.99
CA PHE A 202 10.89 -8.68 -12.73
C PHE A 202 11.22 -8.67 -11.22
N PRO A 203 12.49 -8.91 -10.82
CA PRO A 203 12.93 -8.92 -9.41
C PRO A 203 12.81 -7.56 -8.69
N ASP A 204 12.79 -7.59 -7.35
CA ASP A 204 12.65 -6.39 -6.51
C ASP A 204 13.86 -5.46 -6.59
N GLU A 205 15.05 -6.02 -6.69
CA GLU A 205 16.33 -5.31 -6.88
C GLU A 205 16.29 -4.42 -8.12
N TYR A 206 15.71 -4.94 -9.21
CA TYR A 206 15.61 -4.24 -10.48
C TYR A 206 14.64 -3.06 -10.32
N HIS A 207 13.47 -3.31 -9.73
CA HIS A 207 12.48 -2.25 -9.46
C HIS A 207 13.03 -1.13 -8.58
N LEU A 208 13.82 -1.46 -7.57
CA LEU A 208 14.44 -0.47 -6.68
C LEU A 208 15.39 0.43 -7.47
N GLN A 209 16.30 -0.14 -8.26
CA GLN A 209 17.31 0.60 -9.01
C GLN A 209 16.73 1.38 -10.20
N THR A 210 15.61 0.93 -10.77
CA THR A 210 14.93 1.60 -11.90
C THR A 210 13.68 2.37 -11.49
N LEU A 211 13.50 2.65 -10.20
CA LEU A 211 12.30 3.27 -9.65
C LEU A 211 11.97 4.60 -10.33
N GLU A 212 12.97 5.40 -10.65
CA GLU A 212 12.80 6.69 -11.31
C GLU A 212 12.21 6.56 -12.72
N THR A 213 12.75 5.62 -13.52
CA THR A 213 12.27 5.35 -14.88
C THR A 213 10.84 4.78 -14.86
N LEU A 214 10.57 3.83 -13.97
CA LEU A 214 9.25 3.20 -13.84
C LEU A 214 8.18 4.22 -13.40
N LEU A 215 8.48 4.99 -12.34
CA LEU A 215 7.56 6.01 -11.83
C LEU A 215 7.40 7.18 -12.80
N GLY A 216 8.42 7.50 -13.60
CA GLY A 216 8.35 8.53 -14.64
C GLY A 216 7.36 8.20 -15.77
N ALA A 217 7.04 6.91 -15.98
CA ALA A 217 6.03 6.48 -16.95
C ALA A 217 4.60 6.63 -16.43
N CYS A 218 4.36 6.52 -15.10
CA CYS A 218 3.02 6.52 -14.52
C CYS A 218 2.18 7.78 -14.85
N PRO A 219 2.71 9.02 -14.79
CA PRO A 219 1.96 10.21 -15.17
C PRO A 219 1.63 10.31 -16.67
N GLN A 220 2.28 9.49 -17.52
CA GLN A 220 2.09 9.51 -18.98
C GLN A 220 1.01 8.52 -19.44
N LEU A 221 0.48 7.69 -18.52
CA LEU A 221 -0.60 6.75 -18.80
C LEU A 221 -1.92 7.49 -19.00
N GLN A 222 -2.89 6.83 -19.63
CA GLN A 222 -4.23 7.39 -19.80
C GLN A 222 -4.87 7.67 -18.43
N PRO A 223 -5.60 8.79 -18.25
CA PRO A 223 -6.21 9.16 -16.97
C PRO A 223 -7.20 8.13 -16.41
N THR A 224 -7.79 7.31 -17.28
CA THR A 224 -8.74 6.24 -16.96
C THR A 224 -8.08 4.97 -16.44
N VAL A 225 -6.75 4.85 -16.54
CA VAL A 225 -5.98 3.70 -16.02
C VAL A 225 -5.97 3.74 -14.50
N ASP A 226 -6.19 2.57 -13.88
CA ASP A 226 -6.10 2.38 -12.42
C ASP A 226 -4.64 2.35 -11.94
N VAL A 227 -3.97 3.51 -12.04
CA VAL A 227 -2.59 3.72 -11.61
C VAL A 227 -2.46 3.57 -10.09
N LYS A 228 -3.55 3.83 -9.35
CA LYS A 228 -3.65 3.60 -7.92
C LYS A 228 -3.29 2.15 -7.57
N THR A 229 -3.97 1.18 -8.17
CA THR A 229 -3.72 -0.24 -7.90
C THR A 229 -2.30 -0.66 -8.30
N VAL A 230 -1.80 -0.18 -9.44
CA VAL A 230 -0.43 -0.45 -9.92
C VAL A 230 0.62 0.03 -8.90
N LEU A 231 0.55 1.30 -8.48
CA LEU A 231 1.50 1.87 -7.53
C LEU A 231 1.36 1.26 -6.12
N SER A 232 0.13 0.97 -5.67
CA SER A 232 -0.07 0.26 -4.40
C SER A 232 0.61 -1.11 -4.40
N ARG A 233 0.49 -1.89 -5.48
CA ARG A 233 1.16 -3.20 -5.61
C ARG A 233 2.69 -3.08 -5.62
N LEU A 234 3.24 -2.07 -6.31
CA LEU A 234 4.68 -1.80 -6.29
C LEU A 234 5.15 -1.49 -4.86
N MET A 235 4.47 -0.59 -4.16
CA MET A 235 4.81 -0.22 -2.79
C MET A 235 4.68 -1.38 -1.82
N ASP A 236 3.62 -2.20 -1.92
CA ASP A 236 3.44 -3.39 -1.08
C ASP A 236 4.55 -4.41 -1.31
N ARG A 237 4.94 -4.61 -2.59
CA ARG A 237 6.01 -5.52 -2.97
C ARG A 237 7.36 -5.06 -2.43
N LEU A 238 7.73 -3.80 -2.64
CA LEU A 238 8.96 -3.22 -2.07
C LEU A 238 8.96 -3.21 -0.54
N SER A 239 7.80 -2.98 0.07
CA SER A 239 7.61 -3.05 1.52
C SER A 239 7.85 -4.44 2.09
N ASN A 240 7.43 -5.48 1.37
CA ASN A 240 7.65 -6.87 1.76
C ASN A 240 9.13 -7.25 1.56
N TYR A 241 9.75 -6.78 0.47
CA TYR A 241 11.17 -7.00 0.21
C TYR A 241 12.06 -6.41 1.31
N ALA A 242 11.79 -5.17 1.73
CA ALA A 242 12.47 -4.54 2.86
C ALA A 242 12.24 -5.28 4.19
N ALA A 243 11.07 -5.88 4.39
CA ALA A 243 10.77 -6.67 5.58
C ALA A 243 11.46 -8.04 5.58
N SER A 244 11.69 -8.64 4.41
CA SER A 244 12.36 -9.94 4.27
C SER A 244 13.88 -9.84 4.33
N SER A 245 14.46 -8.70 3.97
CA SER A 245 15.91 -8.52 3.86
C SER A 245 16.37 -7.19 4.47
N ALA A 246 16.78 -7.23 5.74
CA ALA A 246 17.25 -6.04 6.46
C ALA A 246 18.54 -5.44 5.83
N ASP A 247 19.33 -6.26 5.14
CA ASP A 247 20.57 -5.85 4.47
C ASP A 247 20.34 -4.90 3.29
N VAL A 248 19.12 -4.83 2.78
CA VAL A 248 18.76 -4.00 1.61
C VAL A 248 18.27 -2.60 2.03
N LEU A 249 17.94 -2.39 3.31
CA LEU A 249 17.51 -1.08 3.82
C LEU A 249 18.47 0.09 3.50
N PRO A 250 19.81 -0.09 3.51
CA PRO A 250 20.73 0.96 3.08
C PRO A 250 20.58 1.32 1.60
N GLU A 251 20.23 0.37 0.73
CA GLU A 251 20.01 0.63 -0.70
C GLU A 251 18.76 1.50 -0.91
N PHE A 252 17.69 1.26 -0.15
CA PHE A 252 16.48 2.10 -0.18
C PHE A 252 16.78 3.56 0.19
N LEU A 253 17.70 3.78 1.13
CA LEU A 253 18.17 5.12 1.51
C LEU A 253 19.02 5.75 0.40
N GLN A 254 19.93 4.99 -0.21
CA GLN A 254 20.79 5.48 -1.29
C GLN A 254 19.99 5.89 -2.54
N VAL A 255 18.96 5.12 -2.88
CA VAL A 255 18.09 5.38 -4.03
C VAL A 255 17.07 6.50 -3.75
N GLU A 256 16.95 6.92 -2.48
CA GLU A 256 15.93 7.85 -2.00
C GLU A 256 14.50 7.39 -2.38
N ALA A 257 14.19 6.11 -2.13
CA ALA A 257 12.95 5.49 -2.60
C ALA A 257 11.69 6.26 -2.16
N PHE A 258 11.67 6.78 -0.93
CA PHE A 258 10.59 7.60 -0.41
C PHE A 258 10.38 8.89 -1.21
N SER A 259 11.45 9.64 -1.52
CA SER A 259 11.35 10.92 -2.22
C SER A 259 10.81 10.71 -3.64
N LYS A 260 11.31 9.67 -4.32
CA LYS A 260 10.86 9.26 -5.66
C LYS A 260 9.39 8.85 -5.67
N LEU A 261 8.97 7.98 -4.75
CA LEU A 261 7.57 7.54 -4.63
C LEU A 261 6.62 8.71 -4.29
N SER A 262 7.00 9.55 -3.33
CA SER A 262 6.19 10.70 -2.92
C SER A 262 6.01 11.71 -4.06
N ASN A 263 7.10 12.04 -4.76
CA ASN A 263 7.07 12.91 -5.93
C ASN A 263 6.24 12.32 -7.08
N ALA A 264 6.35 11.01 -7.32
CA ALA A 264 5.59 10.33 -8.36
C ALA A 264 4.08 10.32 -8.06
N ILE A 265 3.69 10.02 -6.82
CA ILE A 265 2.28 10.08 -6.38
C ILE A 265 1.74 11.50 -6.56
N GLY A 266 2.52 12.53 -6.18
CA GLY A 266 2.16 13.93 -6.44
C GLY A 266 1.88 14.20 -7.91
N LYS A 267 2.81 13.83 -8.81
CA LYS A 267 2.67 13.99 -10.26
C LYS A 267 1.49 13.21 -10.84
N VAL A 268 1.24 11.99 -10.37
CA VAL A 268 0.12 11.15 -10.84
C VAL A 268 -1.22 11.78 -10.43
N ILE A 269 -1.35 12.26 -9.19
CA ILE A 269 -2.59 12.92 -8.75
C ILE A 269 -2.80 14.25 -9.51
N GLU A 270 -1.73 14.97 -9.87
CA GLU A 270 -1.84 16.17 -10.71
C GLU A 270 -2.21 15.86 -12.17
N ALA A 271 -1.68 14.77 -12.72
CA ALA A 271 -1.97 14.34 -14.09
C ALA A 271 -3.40 13.78 -14.26
N GLN A 272 -3.93 13.12 -13.21
CA GLN A 272 -5.29 12.57 -13.20
C GLN A 272 -6.28 13.52 -12.51
N LEU A 273 -6.76 14.52 -13.25
CA LEU A 273 -7.70 15.54 -12.74
C LEU A 273 -8.99 14.95 -12.15
N ASP A 274 -9.46 13.82 -12.68
CA ASP A 274 -10.70 13.15 -12.26
C ASP A 274 -10.45 12.02 -11.24
N MET A 275 -9.26 11.93 -10.63
CA MET A 275 -8.97 10.88 -9.65
C MET A 275 -9.91 11.01 -8.42
N PRO A 276 -10.67 9.96 -8.07
CA PRO A 276 -11.49 9.97 -6.87
C PRO A 276 -10.63 10.17 -5.60
N ALA A 277 -11.20 10.83 -4.59
CA ALA A 277 -10.52 11.03 -3.29
C ALA A 277 -10.04 9.71 -2.66
N VAL A 278 -10.84 8.63 -2.78
CA VAL A 278 -10.48 7.27 -2.36
C VAL A 278 -9.18 6.79 -3.04
N GLY A 279 -8.95 7.16 -4.30
CA GLY A 279 -7.75 6.81 -5.05
C GLY A 279 -6.51 7.46 -4.44
N ALA A 280 -6.53 8.79 -4.30
CA ALA A 280 -5.42 9.54 -3.73
C ALA A 280 -5.12 9.13 -2.28
N ILE A 281 -6.14 8.95 -1.44
CA ILE A 281 -5.95 8.54 -0.04
C ILE A 281 -5.35 7.13 0.03
N THR A 282 -5.79 6.17 -0.80
CA THR A 282 -5.16 4.83 -0.81
C THR A 282 -3.70 4.88 -1.22
N LEU A 283 -3.31 5.74 -2.17
CA LEU A 283 -1.90 5.92 -2.52
C LEU A 283 -1.09 6.42 -1.32
N TYR A 284 -1.63 7.38 -0.56
CA TYR A 284 -1.00 7.84 0.68
C TYR A 284 -0.95 6.77 1.77
N VAL A 285 -1.97 5.92 1.89
CA VAL A 285 -1.97 4.77 2.81
C VAL A 285 -0.86 3.78 2.44
N SER A 286 -0.73 3.42 1.16
CA SER A 286 0.34 2.54 0.68
C SER A 286 1.72 3.18 0.90
N LEU A 287 1.88 4.47 0.63
CA LEU A 287 3.14 5.20 0.86
C LEU A 287 3.50 5.26 2.35
N LEU A 288 2.51 5.50 3.21
CA LEU A 288 2.72 5.49 4.66
C LEU A 288 3.11 4.11 5.16
N THR A 289 2.41 3.06 4.72
CA THR A 289 2.73 1.67 5.09
C THR A 289 4.15 1.29 4.66
N PHE A 290 4.56 1.72 3.46
CA PHE A 290 5.94 1.59 2.98
C PHE A 290 6.92 2.33 3.91
N THR A 291 6.65 3.60 4.20
CA THR A 291 7.52 4.44 5.05
C THR A 291 7.71 3.84 6.44
N LEU A 292 6.63 3.37 7.07
CA LEU A 292 6.66 2.77 8.41
C LEU A 292 7.45 1.45 8.45
N ARG A 293 7.63 0.77 7.32
CA ARG A 293 8.40 -0.48 7.23
C ARG A 293 9.87 -0.24 6.88
N VAL A 294 10.13 0.66 5.94
CA VAL A 294 11.50 0.93 5.45
C VAL A 294 12.24 1.93 6.34
N HIS A 295 11.54 2.92 6.89
CA HIS A 295 12.12 4.00 7.71
C HIS A 295 11.30 4.23 8.99
N PRO A 296 11.30 3.28 9.95
CA PRO A 296 10.56 3.43 11.19
C PRO A 296 10.96 4.68 11.98
N ASP A 297 12.25 5.03 11.99
CA ASP A 297 12.78 6.14 12.79
C ASP A 297 12.54 7.54 12.21
N ARG A 298 12.09 7.64 10.94
CA ARG A 298 11.97 8.93 10.23
C ARG A 298 10.54 9.47 10.32
N LEU A 299 10.22 10.07 11.45
CA LEU A 299 8.93 10.73 11.70
C LEU A 299 8.62 11.86 10.69
N ASP A 300 9.65 12.53 10.15
CA ASP A 300 9.49 13.58 9.14
C ASP A 300 8.78 13.07 7.88
N HIS A 301 9.09 11.84 7.44
CA HIS A 301 8.48 11.26 6.25
C HIS A 301 7.02 10.90 6.49
N VAL A 302 6.70 10.40 7.68
CA VAL A 302 5.31 10.13 8.09
C VAL A 302 4.51 11.44 8.13
N ASP A 303 5.04 12.50 8.73
CA ASP A 303 4.37 13.79 8.81
C ASP A 303 4.20 14.44 7.42
N GLN A 304 5.15 14.24 6.50
CA GLN A 304 5.04 14.68 5.11
C GLN A 304 3.89 13.99 4.37
N VAL A 305 3.70 12.67 4.55
CA VAL A 305 2.58 11.93 3.92
C VAL A 305 1.24 12.40 4.50
N LEU A 306 1.15 12.58 5.82
CA LEU A 306 -0.04 13.14 6.46
C LEU A 306 -0.33 14.57 5.95
N GLY A 307 0.69 15.42 5.86
CA GLY A 307 0.56 16.77 5.33
C GLY A 307 0.12 16.81 3.86
N ALA A 308 0.60 15.89 3.02
CA ALA A 308 0.14 15.73 1.64
C ALA A 308 -1.33 15.28 1.57
N CYS A 309 -1.75 14.42 2.50
CA CYS A 309 -3.16 14.04 2.64
C CYS A 309 -4.02 15.25 3.03
N VAL A 310 -3.63 16.03 4.05
CA VAL A 310 -4.34 17.25 4.47
C VAL A 310 -4.53 18.22 3.30
N LYS A 311 -3.48 18.47 2.49
CA LYS A 311 -3.58 19.35 1.32
C LYS A 311 -4.61 18.87 0.28
N LYS A 312 -4.82 17.55 0.15
CA LYS A 312 -5.84 17.00 -0.74
C LYS A 312 -7.23 17.05 -0.10
N LEU A 313 -7.32 16.77 1.20
CA LEU A 313 -8.56 16.86 1.96
C LEU A 313 -9.08 18.30 2.05
N SER A 314 -8.21 19.30 2.18
CA SER A 314 -8.60 20.72 2.22
C SER A 314 -9.26 21.22 0.92
N ASN A 315 -8.98 20.56 -0.20
CA ASN A 315 -9.61 20.88 -1.48
C ASN A 315 -10.99 20.23 -1.63
N ILE A 316 -11.39 19.34 -0.70
CA ILE A 316 -12.66 18.62 -0.72
C ILE A 316 -13.53 19.17 0.42
N PRO A 317 -14.68 19.81 0.11
CA PRO A 317 -15.46 20.53 1.12
C PRO A 317 -16.06 19.63 2.19
N LYS A 318 -16.46 18.40 1.85
CA LYS A 318 -16.84 17.32 2.78
C LYS A 318 -16.64 15.95 2.15
N LEU A 319 -16.12 15.01 2.92
CA LEU A 319 -15.94 13.62 2.49
C LEU A 319 -17.18 12.79 2.81
N GLU A 320 -17.99 12.52 1.78
CA GLU A 320 -19.21 11.71 1.91
C GLU A 320 -18.98 10.23 1.52
N ASP A 321 -17.91 9.90 0.80
CA ASP A 321 -17.64 8.51 0.38
C ASP A 321 -17.14 7.66 1.57
N SER A 322 -17.99 6.74 2.04
CA SER A 322 -17.68 5.76 3.08
C SER A 322 -16.38 4.99 2.83
N ARG A 323 -16.03 4.72 1.57
CA ARG A 323 -14.78 4.01 1.23
C ARG A 323 -13.56 4.88 1.47
N ALA A 324 -13.64 6.18 1.20
CA ALA A 324 -12.54 7.09 1.47
C ALA A 324 -12.37 7.28 2.98
N MET A 325 -13.46 7.35 3.74
CA MET A 325 -13.40 7.40 5.21
C MET A 325 -12.69 6.18 5.80
N LYS A 326 -13.00 4.98 5.32
CA LYS A 326 -12.27 3.76 5.69
C LYS A 326 -10.76 3.85 5.39
N GLN A 327 -10.39 4.51 4.29
CA GLN A 327 -8.99 4.70 3.94
C GLN A 327 -8.30 5.75 4.84
N VAL A 328 -8.99 6.81 5.24
CA VAL A 328 -8.45 7.78 6.21
C VAL A 328 -8.27 7.12 7.58
N VAL A 329 -9.22 6.29 8.00
CA VAL A 329 -9.08 5.46 9.22
C VAL A 329 -7.83 4.58 9.11
N ALA A 330 -7.65 3.87 8.00
CA ALA A 330 -6.46 3.04 7.78
C ALA A 330 -5.16 3.86 7.81
N LEU A 331 -5.17 5.08 7.25
CA LEU A 331 -4.03 6.01 7.26
C LEU A 331 -3.62 6.39 8.69
N LEU A 332 -4.60 6.70 9.55
CA LEU A 332 -4.34 7.11 10.94
C LEU A 332 -4.04 5.94 11.87
N SER A 333 -4.59 4.75 11.59
CA SER A 333 -4.32 3.54 12.37
C SER A 333 -2.93 2.96 12.12
N ALA A 334 -2.39 3.09 10.91
CA ALA A 334 -1.11 2.47 10.55
C ALA A 334 0.09 2.91 11.44
N PRO A 335 0.28 4.21 11.78
CA PRO A 335 1.30 4.62 12.73
C PRO A 335 1.06 4.08 14.15
N LEU A 336 -0.19 4.03 14.60
CA LEU A 336 -0.56 3.56 15.95
C LEU A 336 -0.25 2.07 16.16
N GLU A 337 -0.39 1.26 15.10
CA GLU A 337 -0.07 -0.16 15.16
C GLU A 337 1.43 -0.45 15.12
N LYS A 338 2.22 0.43 14.48
CA LYS A 338 3.66 0.21 14.26
C LYS A 338 4.55 0.80 15.33
N TYR A 339 4.21 1.97 15.87
CA TYR A 339 5.01 2.59 16.91
C TYR A 339 4.68 2.00 18.28
N ASN A 340 5.72 1.54 18.99
CA ASN A 340 5.59 1.10 20.38
C ASN A 340 5.19 2.28 21.29
N ASP A 341 5.76 3.46 21.05
CA ASP A 341 5.37 4.69 21.73
C ASP A 341 4.35 5.48 20.89
N ILE A 342 3.08 5.31 21.23
CA ILE A 342 1.95 5.99 20.57
C ILE A 342 2.06 7.52 20.68
N LEU A 343 2.76 8.02 21.70
CA LEU A 343 2.96 9.45 21.89
C LEU A 343 3.76 10.06 20.75
N THR A 344 4.68 9.31 20.13
CA THR A 344 5.42 9.79 18.95
C THR A 344 4.51 10.05 17.75
N ALA A 345 3.53 9.18 17.52
CA ALA A 345 2.53 9.34 16.47
C ALA A 345 1.58 10.52 16.77
N LEU A 346 1.20 10.71 18.04
CA LEU A 346 0.31 11.80 18.47
C LEU A 346 1.00 13.18 18.47
N THR A 347 2.33 13.23 18.56
CA THR A 347 3.10 14.48 18.45
C THR A 347 3.30 14.97 17.02
N LEU A 348 2.87 14.20 16.00
CA LEU A 348 2.98 14.60 14.60
C LEU A 348 2.10 15.82 14.31
N SER A 349 2.69 16.81 13.64
CA SER A 349 2.06 18.12 13.44
C SER A 349 0.79 18.06 12.59
N ASN A 350 0.76 17.14 11.61
CA ASN A 350 -0.36 16.99 10.68
C ASN A 350 -1.38 15.93 11.11
N TYR A 351 -1.12 15.14 12.15
CA TYR A 351 -2.06 14.12 12.63
C TYR A 351 -3.39 14.74 13.13
N PRO A 352 -3.39 15.76 14.02
CA PRO A 352 -4.62 16.43 14.44
C PRO A 352 -5.37 17.08 13.26
N ARG A 353 -4.62 17.63 12.30
CA ARG A 353 -5.19 18.30 11.12
C ARG A 353 -5.98 17.35 10.22
N VAL A 354 -5.56 16.08 10.11
CA VAL A 354 -6.35 15.07 9.37
C VAL A 354 -7.64 14.76 10.13
N MET A 355 -7.58 14.71 11.47
CA MET A 355 -8.73 14.42 12.33
C MET A 355 -9.81 15.53 12.25
N ASP A 356 -9.39 16.79 12.09
CA ASP A 356 -10.31 17.94 11.91
C ASP A 356 -11.19 17.83 10.64
N HIS A 357 -10.77 17.06 9.63
CA HIS A 357 -11.52 16.86 8.39
C HIS A 357 -12.50 15.68 8.43
N LEU A 358 -12.52 14.91 9.51
CA LEU A 358 -13.40 13.74 9.66
C LEU A 358 -14.81 14.15 10.12
N ASP A 359 -15.81 13.33 9.77
CA ASP A 359 -17.15 13.44 10.33
C ASP A 359 -17.17 13.00 11.81
N ILE A 360 -18.25 13.34 12.51
CA ILE A 360 -18.41 13.06 13.94
C ILE A 360 -18.33 11.56 14.23
N GLY A 361 -18.91 10.72 13.37
CA GLY A 361 -18.90 9.26 13.53
C GLY A 361 -17.49 8.68 13.41
N THR A 362 -16.76 9.03 12.35
CA THR A 362 -15.38 8.54 12.16
C THR A 362 -14.41 9.09 13.20
N ASN A 363 -14.63 10.32 13.69
CA ASN A 363 -13.85 10.88 14.79
C ASN A 363 -13.99 10.06 16.09
N LYS A 364 -15.20 9.59 16.42
CA LYS A 364 -15.41 8.69 17.56
C LYS A 364 -14.73 7.35 17.37
N LEU A 365 -14.85 6.75 16.17
CA LEU A 365 -14.18 5.49 15.84
C LEU A 365 -12.66 5.62 15.98
N MET A 366 -12.06 6.69 15.45
CA MET A 366 -10.63 6.93 15.58
C MET A 366 -10.19 7.16 17.03
N ALA A 367 -10.97 7.91 17.80
CA ALA A 367 -10.70 8.10 19.22
C ALA A 367 -10.71 6.76 19.98
N MET A 368 -11.62 5.85 19.65
CA MET A 368 -11.65 4.49 20.22
C MET A 368 -10.41 3.66 19.82
N VAL A 369 -9.98 3.73 18.55
CA VAL A 369 -8.76 3.04 18.09
C VAL A 369 -7.52 3.56 18.82
N ILE A 370 -7.43 4.88 19.06
CA ILE A 370 -6.33 5.48 19.84
C ILE A 370 -6.34 4.92 21.27
N ILE A 371 -7.49 4.90 21.95
CA ILE A 371 -7.61 4.38 23.32
C ILE A 371 -7.21 2.90 23.36
N GLN A 372 -7.73 2.07 22.46
CA GLN A 372 -7.42 0.65 22.40
C GLN A 372 -5.94 0.40 22.14
N SER A 373 -5.31 1.21 21.30
CA SER A 373 -3.87 1.13 21.03
C SER A 373 -3.05 1.46 22.28
N ILE A 374 -3.41 2.54 23.00
CA ILE A 374 -2.75 2.94 24.26
C ILE A 374 -2.84 1.83 25.30
N MET A 375 -4.03 1.20 25.39
CA MET A 375 -4.28 0.09 26.29
C MET A 375 -3.44 -1.16 25.92
N LYS A 376 -3.32 -1.47 24.62
CA LYS A 376 -2.58 -2.65 24.15
C LYS A 376 -1.08 -2.54 24.42
N ASN A 377 -0.52 -1.34 24.29
CA ASN A 377 0.92 -1.10 24.47
C ASN A 377 1.31 -0.76 25.92
N ASN A 378 0.34 -0.64 26.84
CA ASN A 378 0.54 -0.17 28.22
C ASN A 378 1.37 1.13 28.30
N SER A 379 1.22 2.03 27.33
CA SER A 379 1.98 3.28 27.29
C SER A 379 1.45 4.25 28.36
N CYS A 380 2.17 4.42 29.46
CA CYS A 380 1.84 5.41 30.48
C CYS A 380 2.10 6.82 29.94
N ILE A 381 1.09 7.69 30.00
CA ILE A 381 1.22 9.09 29.56
C ILE A 381 1.57 9.93 30.79
N SER A 382 2.83 10.35 30.87
CA SER A 382 3.38 11.00 32.04
C SER A 382 3.31 12.54 32.01
N THR A 383 3.28 13.19 30.85
CA THR A 383 3.39 14.66 30.78
C THR A 383 2.05 15.36 30.51
N ALA A 384 1.78 16.46 31.20
CA ALA A 384 0.55 17.25 31.08
C ALA A 384 0.24 17.72 29.64
N ASP A 385 1.25 18.18 28.89
CA ASP A 385 1.06 18.65 27.51
C ASP A 385 0.57 17.55 26.56
N LYS A 386 1.09 16.33 26.73
CA LYS A 386 0.65 15.16 25.94
C LYS A 386 -0.77 14.74 26.31
N VAL A 387 -1.17 14.91 27.56
CA VAL A 387 -2.55 14.66 28.00
C VAL A 387 -3.50 15.68 27.38
N GLU A 388 -3.14 16.96 27.33
CA GLU A 388 -3.99 17.98 26.69
C GLU A 388 -4.20 17.66 25.20
N VAL A 389 -3.14 17.28 24.46
CA VAL A 389 -3.25 16.89 23.04
C VAL A 389 -4.16 15.67 22.86
N LEU A 390 -4.00 14.65 23.70
CA LEU A 390 -4.84 13.45 23.64
C LEU A 390 -6.31 13.76 23.92
N PHE A 391 -6.60 14.60 24.91
CA PHE A 391 -7.96 14.96 25.27
C PHE A 391 -8.64 15.86 24.24
N GLU A 392 -7.90 16.71 23.52
CA GLU A 392 -8.44 17.40 22.35
C GLU A 392 -8.77 16.43 21.20
N LEU A 393 -7.95 15.41 20.95
CA LEU A 393 -8.24 14.38 19.94
C LEU A 393 -9.45 13.51 20.30
N ILE A 394 -9.66 13.23 21.60
CA ILE A 394 -10.76 12.40 22.10
C ILE A 394 -12.02 13.23 22.41
N LYS A 395 -12.01 14.54 22.14
CA LYS A 395 -13.11 15.46 22.45
C LYS A 395 -14.48 15.01 21.91
N GLY A 396 -14.52 14.32 20.77
CA GLY A 396 -15.75 13.74 20.22
C GLY A 396 -16.40 12.65 21.09
N LEU A 397 -15.62 11.96 21.93
CA LEU A 397 -16.12 10.99 22.94
C LEU A 397 -16.44 11.67 24.28
N ILE A 398 -15.88 12.84 24.54
CA ILE A 398 -15.99 13.55 25.82
C ILE A 398 -17.12 14.56 25.79
N LYS A 399 -17.21 15.41 24.78
CA LYS A 399 -18.24 16.45 24.63
C LYS A 399 -19.33 16.03 23.64
N ASP A 400 -20.58 16.37 23.94
CA ASP A 400 -21.65 16.28 22.95
C ASP A 400 -21.45 17.41 21.92
N ILE A 401 -21.23 17.02 20.66
CA ILE A 401 -21.12 17.98 19.55
C ILE A 401 -22.55 18.34 19.14
N ASP A 402 -22.88 19.64 19.16
CA ASP A 402 -24.20 20.15 18.78
C ASP A 402 -24.57 19.68 17.36
N GLY A 403 -25.67 18.91 17.25
CA GLY A 403 -26.24 18.48 15.98
C GLY A 403 -26.09 16.98 15.62
N ALA A 404 -25.53 16.14 16.49
CA ALA A 404 -25.66 14.69 16.33
C ALA A 404 -27.03 14.24 16.87
N ASP A 405 -27.88 13.66 16.03
CA ASP A 405 -29.11 12.99 16.47
C ASP A 405 -28.72 11.94 17.53
N VAL A 406 -29.14 12.21 18.76
CA VAL A 406 -28.83 11.41 19.96
C VAL A 406 -29.60 10.08 19.95
N ASP A 407 -30.50 9.90 18.98
CA ASP A 407 -31.53 8.85 18.96
C ASP A 407 -31.14 7.56 18.19
N GLU A 408 -29.93 7.46 17.63
CA GLU A 408 -29.49 6.27 16.86
C GLU A 408 -28.24 5.53 17.42
N LEU A 409 -27.79 5.80 18.66
CA LEU A 409 -26.69 5.04 19.27
C LEU A 409 -27.22 3.92 20.17
N ASP A 410 -26.82 2.68 19.90
CA ASP A 410 -27.08 1.53 20.78
C ASP A 410 -26.52 1.83 22.19
N GLU A 411 -27.35 1.64 23.22
CA GLU A 411 -26.95 1.92 24.60
C GLU A 411 -25.72 1.11 25.06
N GLU A 412 -25.48 -0.05 24.47
CA GLU A 412 -24.32 -0.89 24.75
C GLU A 412 -23.04 -0.27 24.19
N ASP A 413 -23.03 0.17 22.93
CA ASP A 413 -21.90 0.85 22.31
C ASP A 413 -21.52 2.12 23.07
N PHE A 414 -22.51 2.92 23.48
CA PHE A 414 -22.26 4.11 24.28
C PHE A 414 -21.61 3.78 25.64
N LYS A 415 -22.04 2.69 26.28
CA LYS A 415 -21.42 2.23 27.54
C LYS A 415 -19.98 1.77 27.31
N GLU A 416 -19.70 1.08 26.21
CA GLU A 416 -18.34 0.64 25.86
C GLU A 416 -17.40 1.82 25.58
N GLU A 417 -17.87 2.84 24.86
CA GLU A 417 -17.13 4.09 24.62
C GLU A 417 -16.74 4.75 25.95
N GLN A 418 -17.70 4.97 26.84
CA GLN A 418 -17.47 5.65 28.12
C GLN A 418 -16.60 4.82 29.08
N ASN A 419 -16.75 3.50 29.08
CA ASN A 419 -15.88 2.60 29.83
C ASN A 419 -14.44 2.64 29.33
N SER A 420 -14.22 2.82 28.02
CA SER A 420 -12.88 2.93 27.44
C SER A 420 -12.20 4.25 27.84
N VAL A 421 -12.95 5.35 27.87
CA VAL A 421 -12.47 6.64 28.43
C VAL A 421 -12.15 6.50 29.93
N ALA A 422 -13.00 5.80 30.70
CA ALA A 422 -12.75 5.57 32.12
C ALA A 422 -11.45 4.77 32.35
N ARG A 423 -11.19 3.75 31.52
CA ARG A 423 -9.94 2.97 31.55
C ARG A 423 -8.73 3.81 31.17
N LEU A 424 -8.85 4.69 30.17
CA LEU A 424 -7.78 5.61 29.78
C LEU A 424 -7.34 6.49 30.95
N ILE A 425 -8.28 7.02 31.74
CA ILE A 425 -7.98 7.85 32.92
C ILE A 425 -7.11 7.10 33.94
N HIS A 426 -7.30 5.79 34.10
CA HIS A 426 -6.46 4.97 34.98
C HIS A 426 -5.05 4.68 34.46
N MET A 427 -4.83 4.84 33.16
CA MET A 427 -3.51 4.69 32.51
C MET A 427 -2.66 5.95 32.59
N LEU A 428 -3.26 7.09 32.96
CA LEU A 428 -2.54 8.33 33.22
C LEU A 428 -1.85 8.21 34.58
N TYR A 429 -0.52 8.20 34.55
CA TYR A 429 0.29 8.07 35.76
C TYR A 429 1.63 8.75 35.59
N ASN A 430 2.01 9.53 36.60
CA ASN A 430 3.34 10.10 36.73
C ASN A 430 3.80 9.94 38.19
N ASP A 431 5.08 9.65 38.38
CA ASP A 431 5.72 9.52 39.69
C ASP A 431 5.87 10.88 40.38
N GLU A 432 5.90 11.99 39.63
CA GLU A 432 5.92 13.34 40.19
C GLU A 432 4.50 13.81 40.57
N PRO A 433 4.25 14.11 41.86
CA PRO A 433 2.92 14.46 42.34
C PRO A 433 2.40 15.78 41.77
N GLU A 434 3.28 16.74 41.46
CA GLU A 434 2.91 18.03 40.89
C GLU A 434 2.46 17.90 39.43
N GLU A 435 3.13 17.07 38.63
CA GLU A 435 2.71 16.79 37.25
C GLU A 435 1.42 15.96 37.22
N MET A 436 1.27 15.00 38.14
CA MET A 436 0.04 14.24 38.28
C MET A 436 -1.16 15.12 38.65
N LEU A 437 -0.96 16.17 39.49
CA LEU A 437 -2.00 17.17 39.77
C LEU A 437 -2.38 17.98 38.55
N LYS A 438 -1.41 18.41 37.73
CA LYS A 438 -1.67 19.11 36.47
C LYS A 438 -2.48 18.23 35.52
N ILE A 439 -2.12 16.96 35.39
CA ILE A 439 -2.87 15.98 34.60
C ILE A 439 -4.32 15.87 35.10
N ILE A 440 -4.53 15.69 36.41
CA ILE A 440 -5.87 15.58 36.99
C ILE A 440 -6.70 16.85 36.73
N CYS A 441 -6.08 18.04 36.80
CA CYS A 441 -6.77 19.30 36.51
C CYS A 441 -7.19 19.42 35.03
N ILE A 442 -6.34 18.96 34.11
CA ILE A 442 -6.62 18.92 32.67
C ILE A 442 -7.77 17.95 32.38
N VAL A 443 -7.67 16.72 32.91
CA VAL A 443 -8.71 15.69 32.75
C VAL A 443 -10.04 16.20 33.31
N ARG A 444 -10.02 16.85 34.50
CA ARG A 444 -11.20 17.50 35.08
C ARG A 444 -11.80 18.54 34.13
N LYS A 445 -10.99 19.47 33.62
CA LYS A 445 -11.45 20.52 32.70
C LYS A 445 -12.20 19.96 31.50
N HIS A 446 -11.69 18.87 30.89
CA HIS A 446 -12.32 18.26 29.71
C HIS A 446 -13.54 17.39 30.06
N THR A 447 -13.46 16.57 31.11
CA THR A 447 -14.56 15.67 31.53
C THR A 447 -15.80 16.39 32.04
N MET A 448 -15.64 17.54 32.70
CA MET A 448 -16.77 18.34 33.21
C MET A 448 -17.65 18.94 32.10
N VAL A 449 -17.18 18.95 30.85
CA VAL A 449 -17.93 19.48 29.69
C VAL A 449 -18.81 18.40 29.03
N GLY A 450 -18.70 17.13 29.45
CA GLY A 450 -19.31 15.99 28.77
C GLY A 450 -20.80 15.70 29.04
N GLY A 451 -21.48 16.56 29.79
CA GLY A 451 -22.93 16.46 30.03
C GLY A 451 -23.35 15.33 30.98
N PRO A 452 -24.64 15.27 31.36
CA PRO A 452 -25.12 14.44 32.47
C PRO A 452 -25.11 12.92 32.18
N LYS A 453 -25.14 12.49 30.91
CA LYS A 453 -25.13 11.06 30.55
C LYS A 453 -23.74 10.41 30.64
N ARG A 454 -22.65 11.18 30.43
CA ARG A 454 -21.25 10.69 30.41
C ARG A 454 -20.53 10.79 31.75
N LEU A 455 -20.90 11.78 32.56
CA LEU A 455 -20.31 12.03 33.89
C LEU A 455 -20.34 10.80 34.84
N PRO A 456 -21.40 9.97 34.91
CA PRO A 456 -21.41 8.81 35.81
C PRO A 456 -20.27 7.80 35.59
N PHE A 457 -19.82 7.65 34.34
CA PHE A 457 -18.81 6.65 33.97
C PHE A 457 -17.38 7.18 34.19
N THR A 458 -17.12 8.43 33.79
CA THR A 458 -15.78 9.02 33.77
C THR A 458 -15.38 9.69 35.09
N VAL A 459 -16.35 10.18 35.88
CA VAL A 459 -16.04 10.85 37.16
C VAL A 459 -15.53 9.85 38.20
N SER A 460 -16.05 8.63 38.21
CA SER A 460 -15.60 7.59 39.13
C SER A 460 -14.11 7.30 38.96
N SER A 461 -13.63 7.13 37.72
CA SER A 461 -12.20 6.88 37.45
C SER A 461 -11.31 8.08 37.78
N LEU A 462 -11.79 9.31 37.56
CA LEU A 462 -11.09 10.53 37.96
C LEU A 462 -10.93 10.63 39.49
N VAL A 463 -12.02 10.37 40.24
CA VAL A 463 -11.98 10.36 41.71
C VAL A 463 -11.00 9.31 42.21
N PHE A 464 -11.07 8.08 41.71
CA PHE A 464 -10.13 7.03 42.11
C PHE A 464 -8.67 7.36 41.76
N SER A 465 -8.41 8.03 40.65
CA SER A 465 -7.05 8.46 40.27
C SER A 465 -6.53 9.57 41.19
N ALA A 466 -7.38 10.52 41.58
CA ALA A 466 -7.05 11.51 42.60
C ALA A 466 -6.86 10.91 44.00
N LEU A 467 -7.65 9.89 44.36
CA LEU A 467 -7.47 9.13 45.62
C LEU A 467 -6.17 8.32 45.62
N ARG A 468 -5.74 7.77 44.46
CA ARG A 468 -4.45 7.09 44.31
C ARG A 468 -3.28 8.05 44.56
N LEU A 469 -3.34 9.26 43.99
CA LEU A 469 -2.36 10.31 44.25
C LEU A 469 -2.29 10.69 45.75
N LEU A 470 -3.45 10.83 46.41
CA LEU A 470 -3.51 11.07 47.86
C LEU A 470 -2.82 9.97 48.67
N ARG A 471 -2.95 8.70 48.26
CA ARG A 471 -2.24 7.58 48.91
C ARG A 471 -0.74 7.58 48.63
N GLN A 472 -0.29 8.07 47.47
CA GLN A 472 1.14 8.18 47.18
C GLN A 472 1.82 9.27 47.98
N LEU A 473 1.14 10.41 48.15
CA LEU A 473 1.60 11.48 49.04
C LEU A 473 1.71 10.97 50.49
N GLN A 474 0.77 10.14 50.96
CA GLN A 474 0.85 9.48 52.27
C GLN A 474 2.04 8.51 52.39
N GLY A 475 2.38 7.78 51.32
CA GLY A 475 3.51 6.84 51.32
C GLY A 475 4.88 7.53 51.31
N GLN A 476 4.99 8.72 50.69
CA GLN A 476 6.21 9.52 50.64
C GLN A 476 6.43 10.37 51.90
N GLU A 477 5.37 10.75 52.63
CA GLU A 477 5.49 11.38 53.96
C GLU A 477 6.20 10.47 55.00
N GLY A 478 6.35 9.18 54.72
CA GLY A 478 7.09 8.23 55.57
C GLY A 478 8.62 8.32 55.49
N ASP A 479 9.20 8.92 54.43
CA ASP A 479 10.64 8.73 54.14
C ASP A 479 11.49 10.00 53.90
N ILE A 480 10.94 11.22 54.01
CA ILE A 480 11.77 12.44 53.92
C ILE A 480 11.35 13.47 54.96
N VAL A 481 12.12 13.52 56.06
CA VAL A 481 12.20 14.69 56.94
C VAL A 481 12.97 15.77 56.19
N GLY A 482 12.28 16.77 55.65
CA GLY A 482 12.95 17.98 55.14
C GLY A 482 12.23 18.68 54.00
N GLU A 483 11.58 19.79 54.34
CA GLU A 483 11.39 21.03 53.58
C GLU A 483 10.70 21.02 52.20
N GLU A 484 9.62 21.83 52.14
CA GLU A 484 8.95 22.41 50.97
C GLU A 484 8.11 21.51 50.04
N ALA A 485 7.15 20.75 50.58
CA ALA A 485 6.02 20.25 49.78
C ALA A 485 4.95 21.35 49.60
N SER A 486 4.98 22.06 48.46
CA SER A 486 4.04 23.15 48.13
C SER A 486 2.58 22.72 47.85
N MET A 487 2.23 21.45 48.07
CA MET A 487 0.92 20.89 47.68
C MET A 487 0.21 20.22 48.86
N THR A 488 -0.81 20.90 49.39
CA THR A 488 -1.60 20.41 50.50
C THR A 488 -2.66 19.40 50.04
N PRO A 489 -2.80 18.23 50.68
CA PRO A 489 -3.88 17.27 50.44
C PRO A 489 -5.27 17.95 50.51
N ASN A 490 -5.39 19.04 51.27
CA ASN A 490 -6.59 19.89 51.32
C ASN A 490 -7.03 20.46 49.95
N LYS A 491 -6.11 20.84 49.06
CA LYS A 491 -6.47 21.30 47.70
C LYS A 491 -7.04 20.16 46.86
N ILE A 492 -6.54 18.95 47.04
CA ILE A 492 -7.03 17.74 46.35
C ILE A 492 -8.41 17.35 46.89
N PHE A 493 -8.62 17.42 48.20
CA PHE A 493 -9.94 17.22 48.80
C PHE A 493 -10.95 18.27 48.34
N GLN A 494 -10.58 19.55 48.27
CA GLN A 494 -11.45 20.59 47.71
C GLN A 494 -11.78 20.32 46.24
N LEU A 495 -10.80 19.86 45.45
CA LEU A 495 -11.02 19.48 44.05
C LEU A 495 -11.97 18.28 43.93
N LEU A 496 -11.80 17.26 44.78
CA LEU A 496 -12.69 16.11 44.87
C LEU A 496 -14.11 16.51 45.27
N THR A 497 -14.28 17.36 46.28
CA THR A 497 -15.59 17.86 46.70
C THR A 497 -16.28 18.62 45.56
N GLN A 498 -15.57 19.50 44.85
CA GLN A 498 -16.14 20.20 43.69
C GLN A 498 -16.52 19.26 42.53
N ILE A 499 -15.76 18.19 42.31
CA ILE A 499 -16.10 17.17 41.30
C ILE A 499 -17.35 16.41 41.72
N ILE A 500 -17.48 16.02 42.99
CA ILE A 500 -18.64 15.26 43.47
C ILE A 500 -19.89 16.16 43.57
N GLU A 501 -19.73 17.44 43.87
CA GLU A 501 -20.82 18.43 43.76
C GLU A 501 -21.33 18.57 42.32
N SER A 502 -20.47 18.48 41.31
CA SER A 502 -20.92 18.49 39.91
C SER A 502 -21.78 17.26 39.54
N LEU A 503 -21.60 16.12 40.24
CA LEU A 503 -22.44 14.94 40.10
C LEU A 503 -23.83 15.10 40.74
N SER A 504 -24.04 16.07 41.64
CA SER A 504 -25.36 16.29 42.25
C SER A 504 -26.40 16.81 41.25
N ALA A 505 -25.95 17.32 40.10
CA ALA A 505 -26.81 17.75 38.99
C ALA A 505 -27.24 16.58 38.07
N VAL A 506 -26.74 15.36 38.32
CA VAL A 506 -26.95 14.16 37.49
C VAL A 506 -27.84 13.16 38.23
N PRO A 507 -28.76 12.43 37.56
CA PRO A 507 -29.65 11.46 38.20
C PRO A 507 -28.94 10.14 38.59
N SER A 508 -27.85 10.21 39.35
CA SER A 508 -27.12 9.05 39.90
C SER A 508 -26.71 9.24 41.38
N PRO A 509 -27.70 9.43 42.29
CA PRO A 509 -27.44 9.78 43.69
C PRO A 509 -26.66 8.72 44.49
N GLU A 510 -26.82 7.44 44.16
CA GLU A 510 -26.10 6.34 44.82
C GLU A 510 -24.59 6.38 44.55
N LEU A 511 -24.19 6.78 43.34
CA LEU A 511 -22.79 6.86 42.96
C LEU A 511 -22.10 8.01 43.71
N ALA A 512 -22.74 9.18 43.74
CA ALA A 512 -22.24 10.33 44.49
C ALA A 512 -22.06 10.01 45.98
N LEU A 513 -23.03 9.31 46.60
CA LEU A 513 -22.94 8.89 48.00
C LEU A 513 -21.76 7.93 48.25
N ARG A 514 -21.56 6.94 47.38
CA ARG A 514 -20.43 5.99 47.51
C ARG A 514 -19.08 6.69 47.36
N LEU A 515 -18.94 7.62 46.41
CA LEU A 515 -17.72 8.40 46.21
C LEU A 515 -17.43 9.32 47.40
N TYR A 516 -18.47 9.97 47.96
CA TYR A 516 -18.35 10.75 49.20
C TYR A 516 -17.87 9.91 50.37
N LEU A 517 -18.44 8.72 50.56
CA LEU A 517 -18.05 7.80 51.63
C LEU A 517 -16.59 7.34 51.49
N GLN A 518 -16.15 7.02 50.28
CA GLN A 518 -14.75 6.62 50.04
C GLN A 518 -13.75 7.78 50.24
N CYS A 519 -14.12 9.00 49.84
CA CYS A 519 -13.31 10.19 50.14
C CYS A 519 -13.24 10.45 51.66
N ALA A 520 -14.35 10.24 52.37
CA ALA A 520 -14.42 10.43 53.83
C ALA A 520 -13.65 9.35 54.61
N GLU A 521 -13.64 8.09 54.14
CA GLU A 521 -12.82 7.02 54.71
C GLU A 521 -11.32 7.33 54.59
N LEU A 522 -10.88 7.80 53.43
CA LEU A 522 -9.48 8.22 53.24
C LEU A 522 -9.14 9.50 54.04
N GLY A 523 -10.07 10.46 54.13
CA GLY A 523 -9.92 11.64 54.98
C GLY A 523 -9.79 11.31 56.47
N LYS A 524 -10.51 10.28 56.97
CA LYS A 524 -10.36 9.78 58.35
C LYS A 524 -9.01 9.10 58.60
N GLY A 525 -8.38 8.54 57.57
CA GLY A 525 -7.02 7.99 57.65
C GLY A 525 -5.92 9.06 57.67
N ILE A 526 -6.22 10.31 57.28
CA ILE A 526 -5.28 11.45 57.24
C ILE A 526 -5.34 12.29 58.52
N LEU A 527 -6.49 12.28 59.20
CA LEU A 527 -6.74 13.00 60.47
C LEU A 527 -6.36 12.18 61.72
N ARG A 528 -5.89 10.95 61.55
CA ARG A 528 -5.25 10.13 62.58
C ARG A 528 -3.77 10.08 62.33
#